data_AF-A0A2G9G2V5-F1
#
_entry.id   AF-A0A2G9G2V5-F1
#
_cell.length_a   1.000
_cell.length_b   1.000
_cell.length_c   1.000
_cell.angle_alpha   90.00
_cell.angle_beta   90.00
_cell.angle_gamma   90.00
#
_symmetry.space_group_name_H-M   'P 1'
#
loop_
_entity.id
_entity.type
_entity.pdbx_description
1 polymer ?
#
loop_
_entity_poly.entity_id
_entity_poly.type
_entity_poly.pdbx_seq_one_letter_code
_entity_poly.pdbx_strand_id
1 'polypeptide(L)'
;MEIMIKLEQIYYFLAGYGSESEADDEAATVSLPTDLGRVNRASNKSAVKLQEIGPRMTLQLIKVEEGLCSGGVIFSEYGSVSNKNEKNQEEEQQHQEDESEDEDEDEEDEEEQEDDEEQDNDED
;
A
#
# COMPACT_ATOMS: atom_id res chain seq x y z
N MET A 1 -6.84 -15.58 46.61
CA MET A 1 -6.01 -15.96 45.45
C MET A 1 -5.68 -14.76 44.56
N GLU A 2 -6.61 -13.85 44.25
CA GLU A 2 -6.34 -12.68 43.40
C GLU A 2 -5.27 -11.70 43.93
N ILE A 3 -5.16 -11.52 45.25
CA ILE A 3 -4.14 -10.66 45.86
C ILE A 3 -2.72 -11.21 45.64
N MET A 4 -2.58 -12.54 45.61
CA MET A 4 -1.29 -13.21 45.42
C MET A 4 -0.80 -13.08 43.97
N ILE A 5 -1.73 -13.16 43.00
CA ILE A 5 -1.44 -13.00 41.56
C ILE A 5 -0.97 -11.57 41.25
N LYS A 6 -1.58 -10.55 41.87
CA LYS A 6 -1.18 -9.14 41.68
C LYS A 6 0.23 -8.85 42.20
N LEU A 7 0.64 -9.46 43.31
CA LEU A 7 1.99 -9.29 43.86
C LEU A 7 3.06 -9.95 42.97
N GLU A 8 2.75 -11.08 42.36
CA GLU A 8 3.69 -11.80 41.48
C GLU A 8 3.90 -11.05 40.14
N GLN A 9 2.84 -10.48 39.57
CA GLN A 9 2.97 -9.63 38.38
C GLN A 9 3.71 -8.33 38.64
N ILE A 10 3.50 -7.71 39.81
CA ILE A 10 4.26 -6.52 40.21
C ILE A 10 5.74 -6.86 40.42
N TYR A 11 6.07 -8.01 40.99
CA TYR A 11 7.46 -8.44 41.14
C TYR A 11 8.16 -8.63 39.79
N TYR A 12 7.49 -9.23 38.80
CA TYR A 12 8.05 -9.38 37.46
C TYR A 12 8.23 -8.03 36.74
N PHE A 13 7.29 -7.10 36.93
CA PHE A 13 7.38 -5.73 36.37
C PHE A 13 8.47 -4.89 37.06
N LEU A 14 8.66 -5.05 38.38
CA LEU A 14 9.60 -4.26 39.17
C LEU A 14 11.02 -4.85 39.13
N ALA A 15 11.17 -6.17 39.04
CA ALA A 15 12.46 -6.85 38.87
C ALA A 15 13.08 -6.56 37.49
N GLY A 16 12.27 -6.25 36.47
CA GLY A 16 12.75 -5.72 35.19
C GLY A 16 13.32 -4.30 35.26
N TYR A 17 13.19 -3.61 36.40
CA TYR A 17 13.71 -2.27 36.68
C TYR A 17 14.83 -2.25 37.74
N GLY A 18 15.33 -3.43 38.15
CA GLY A 18 16.47 -3.58 39.05
C GLY A 18 17.78 -3.47 38.27
N SER A 19 18.54 -2.41 38.55
CA SER A 19 19.81 -2.04 37.90
C SER A 19 20.85 -3.17 37.90
N GLU A 20 20.91 -3.98 36.83
CA GLU A 20 22.08 -4.77 36.48
C GLU A 20 23.05 -3.87 35.70
N SER A 21 24.18 -3.51 36.34
CA SER A 21 25.25 -2.74 35.71
C SER A 21 25.97 -3.64 34.69
N GLU A 22 25.44 -3.76 33.48
CA GLU A 22 26.19 -4.26 32.34
C GLU A 22 27.41 -3.35 32.11
N ALA A 23 28.57 -3.96 31.89
CA ALA A 23 29.77 -3.23 31.46
C ALA A 23 29.42 -2.38 30.25
N ASP A 24 29.93 -1.15 30.19
CA ASP A 24 29.71 -0.19 29.10
C ASP A 24 30.20 -0.83 27.79
N ASP A 25 29.27 -1.48 27.07
CA ASP A 25 29.56 -2.19 25.83
C ASP A 25 29.91 -1.14 24.77
N GLU A 26 31.10 -1.26 24.16
CA GLU A 26 31.58 -0.24 23.22
C GLU A 26 30.65 -0.12 22.00
N ALA A 27 29.88 -1.17 21.70
CA ALA A 27 28.81 -1.19 20.71
C ALA A 27 27.63 -0.23 21.01
N ALA A 28 27.45 0.18 22.27
CA ALA A 28 26.42 1.13 22.70
C ALA A 28 26.90 2.58 22.71
N THR A 29 28.12 2.86 22.24
CA THR A 29 28.67 4.24 22.21
C THR A 29 28.84 4.73 20.77
N VAL A 30 28.39 5.96 20.51
CA VAL A 30 28.52 6.63 19.19
C VAL A 30 29.38 7.88 19.35
N SER A 31 30.32 8.08 18.43
CA SER A 31 31.10 9.31 18.35
C SER A 31 30.44 10.35 17.45
N LEU A 32 30.43 11.60 17.89
CA LEU A 32 29.85 12.68 17.09
C LEU A 32 30.80 13.08 15.95
N PRO A 33 30.33 13.11 14.69
CA PRO A 33 31.16 13.48 13.55
C PRO A 33 31.44 14.99 13.48
N THR A 34 30.56 15.81 14.05
CA THR A 34 30.64 17.28 14.02
C THR A 34 30.15 17.90 15.32
N ASP A 35 30.50 19.17 15.54
CA ASP A 35 30.00 19.93 16.69
C ASP A 35 28.49 20.19 16.55
N LEU A 36 27.73 19.78 17.56
CA LEU A 36 26.28 19.97 17.68
C LEU A 36 25.97 20.89 18.88
N GLY A 37 25.91 22.19 18.60
CA GLY A 37 25.68 23.21 19.61
C GLY A 37 26.89 23.44 20.51
N ARG A 38 26.69 24.06 21.68
CA ARG A 38 27.79 24.51 22.55
C ARG A 38 28.48 23.40 23.34
N VAL A 39 27.75 22.31 23.64
CA VAL A 39 28.19 21.27 24.59
C VAL A 39 28.62 19.99 23.89
N ASN A 40 28.00 19.64 22.76
CA ASN A 40 28.31 18.40 22.06
C ASN A 40 29.39 18.66 21.02
N ARG A 41 30.64 18.49 21.42
CA ARG A 41 31.79 18.62 20.51
C ARG A 41 31.98 17.36 19.69
N ALA A 42 32.54 17.52 18.51
CA ALA A 42 33.02 16.44 17.66
C ALA A 42 33.96 15.53 18.46
N SER A 43 33.93 14.23 18.15
CA SER A 43 34.68 13.18 18.85
C SER A 43 34.27 12.88 20.29
N ASN A 44 33.28 13.58 20.86
CA ASN A 44 32.67 13.14 22.12
C ASN A 44 31.95 11.79 21.90
N LYS A 45 32.08 10.88 22.88
CA LYS A 45 31.37 9.60 22.92
C LYS A 45 30.07 9.76 23.71
N SER A 46 28.96 9.35 23.10
CA SER A 46 27.64 9.32 23.72
C SER A 46 27.13 7.89 23.82
N ALA A 47 26.61 7.49 24.98
CA ALA A 47 25.96 6.19 25.17
C ALA A 47 24.51 6.23 24.63
N VAL A 48 24.16 5.29 23.77
CA VAL A 48 22.84 5.16 23.13
C VAL A 48 22.33 3.74 23.38
N LYS A 49 21.13 3.64 23.95
CA LYS A 49 20.42 2.35 24.12
C LYS A 49 19.24 2.30 23.16
N LEU A 50 19.22 1.28 22.31
CA LEU A 50 18.10 1.01 21.41
C LEU A 50 17.22 -0.07 22.02
N GLN A 51 15.91 0.16 22.00
CA GLN A 51 14.92 -0.84 22.37
C GLN A 51 14.08 -1.14 21.14
N GLU A 52 13.92 -2.42 20.84
CA GLU A 52 13.04 -2.86 19.78
C GLU A 52 11.58 -2.65 20.20
N ILE A 53 10.82 -2.01 19.32
CA ILE A 53 9.39 -1.80 19.48
C ILE A 53 8.69 -2.36 18.24
N GLY A 54 7.85 -3.38 18.44
CA GLY A 54 7.05 -3.98 17.38
C GLY A 54 7.74 -5.11 16.61
N PRO A 55 7.04 -5.69 15.62
CA PRO A 55 7.53 -6.83 14.86
C PRO A 55 8.60 -6.45 13.84
N ARG A 56 9.58 -7.33 13.63
CA ARG A 56 10.53 -7.24 12.52
C ARG A 56 9.86 -7.64 11.21
N MET A 57 10.11 -6.88 10.16
CA MET A 57 9.67 -7.21 8.80
C MET A 57 10.87 -7.33 7.86
N THR A 58 10.79 -8.29 6.96
CA THR A 58 11.69 -8.42 5.80
C THR A 58 10.82 -8.27 4.56
N LEU A 59 11.09 -7.27 3.74
CA LEU A 59 10.28 -6.94 2.56
C LEU A 59 11.06 -7.24 1.28
N GLN A 60 10.34 -7.62 0.22
CA GLN A 60 10.86 -7.83 -1.14
C GLN A 60 10.04 -6.99 -2.12
N LEU A 61 10.71 -6.39 -3.11
CA LEU A 61 10.05 -5.56 -4.12
C LEU A 61 9.42 -6.44 -5.20
N ILE A 62 8.08 -6.46 -5.25
CA ILE A 62 7.32 -7.26 -6.23
C ILE A 62 6.82 -6.40 -7.39
N LYS A 63 6.28 -5.21 -7.11
CA LYS A 63 5.59 -4.36 -8.08
C LYS A 63 5.82 -2.87 -7.79
N VAL A 64 5.89 -2.06 -8.83
CA VAL A 64 5.84 -0.59 -8.76
C VAL A 64 4.73 -0.11 -9.67
N GLU A 65 3.85 0.74 -9.14
CA GLU A 65 2.72 1.34 -9.84
C GLU A 65 2.84 2.86 -9.78
N GLU A 66 2.29 3.53 -10.79
CA GLU A 66 2.07 4.97 -10.72
C GLU A 66 0.91 5.29 -9.76
N GLY A 67 0.99 6.42 -9.08
CA GLY A 67 -0.09 6.90 -8.23
C GLY A 67 -0.41 6.00 -7.04
N LEU A 68 -1.70 5.85 -6.75
CA LEU A 68 -2.19 5.23 -5.52
C LEU A 68 -2.99 3.97 -5.85
N CYS A 69 -2.25 2.87 -6.07
CA CYS A 69 -2.80 1.54 -6.36
C CYS A 69 -3.69 1.43 -7.61
N SER A 70 -3.67 2.44 -8.51
CA SER A 70 -4.54 2.50 -9.69
C SER A 70 -3.84 3.00 -10.95
N GLY A 71 -2.54 3.27 -10.90
CA GLY A 71 -1.79 3.69 -12.08
C GLY A 71 -1.11 2.52 -12.78
N GLY A 72 -0.48 2.83 -13.93
CA GLY A 72 0.21 1.84 -14.75
C GLY A 72 1.36 1.16 -14.03
N VAL A 73 1.66 -0.07 -14.43
CA VAL A 73 2.74 -0.87 -13.82
C VAL A 73 4.09 -0.47 -14.41
N ILE A 74 4.96 0.09 -13.58
CA ILE A 74 6.32 0.51 -13.96
C ILE A 74 7.30 -0.67 -13.85
N PHE A 75 7.10 -1.54 -12.85
CA PHE A 75 7.95 -2.70 -12.61
C PHE A 75 7.14 -3.86 -12.05
N SER A 76 7.49 -5.08 -12.47
CA SER A 76 6.97 -6.34 -11.92
C SER A 76 8.06 -7.42 -11.94
N GLU A 77 8.30 -8.07 -10.81
CA GLU A 77 9.26 -9.18 -10.69
C GLU A 77 8.85 -10.37 -11.57
N TYR A 78 7.55 -10.61 -11.75
CA TYR A 78 7.01 -11.75 -12.50
C TYR A 78 6.97 -11.55 -14.03
N GLY A 79 7.55 -10.45 -14.53
CA GLY A 79 7.62 -10.15 -15.96
C GLY A 79 6.33 -9.60 -16.57
N SER A 80 6.42 -9.18 -17.83
CA SER A 80 5.38 -8.48 -18.60
C SER A 80 4.24 -9.40 -19.08
N VAL A 81 3.58 -10.11 -18.17
CA VAL A 81 2.27 -10.72 -18.45
C VAL A 81 1.18 -9.63 -18.50
N SER A 82 1.45 -8.44 -17.94
CA SER A 82 0.57 -7.25 -17.95
C SER A 82 0.27 -6.72 -19.35
N ASN A 83 1.24 -6.68 -20.27
CA ASN A 83 0.99 -6.19 -21.64
C ASN A 83 -0.05 -7.03 -22.41
N LYS A 84 -0.33 -8.27 -21.98
CA LYS A 84 -1.44 -9.06 -22.56
C LYS A 84 -2.79 -8.72 -21.93
N ASN A 85 -2.81 -8.40 -20.63
CA ASN A 85 -4.03 -8.00 -19.95
C ASN A 85 -4.44 -6.56 -20.30
N GLU A 86 -3.49 -5.65 -20.54
CA GLU A 86 -3.80 -4.28 -20.99
C GLU A 86 -4.43 -4.29 -22.38
N LYS A 87 -3.92 -5.11 -23.31
CA LYS A 87 -4.58 -5.34 -24.60
C LYS A 87 -5.96 -5.98 -24.46
N ASN A 88 -6.09 -7.02 -23.64
CA ASN A 88 -7.39 -7.67 -23.46
C ASN A 88 -8.42 -6.71 -22.82
N GLN A 89 -8.00 -5.83 -21.90
CA GLN A 89 -8.91 -4.86 -21.28
C GLN A 89 -9.29 -3.72 -22.21
N GLU A 90 -8.38 -3.27 -23.09
CA GLU A 90 -8.70 -2.31 -24.15
C GLU A 90 -9.61 -2.95 -25.22
N GLU A 91 -9.34 -4.19 -25.62
CA GLU A 91 -10.16 -4.95 -26.57
C GLU A 91 -11.56 -5.26 -26.01
N GLU A 92 -11.69 -5.60 -24.71
CA GLU A 92 -13.00 -5.79 -24.07
C GLU A 92 -13.80 -4.49 -23.94
N GLN A 93 -13.15 -3.35 -23.70
CA GLN A 93 -13.83 -2.04 -23.65
C GLN A 93 -14.30 -1.60 -25.04
N GLN A 94 -13.47 -1.75 -26.07
CA GLN A 94 -13.86 -1.45 -27.45
C GLN A 94 -15.03 -2.32 -27.90
N HIS A 95 -14.99 -3.63 -27.60
CA HIS A 95 -16.07 -4.53 -28.00
C HIS A 95 -17.39 -4.24 -27.29
N GLN A 96 -17.35 -3.75 -26.05
CA GLN A 96 -18.55 -3.30 -25.33
C GLN A 96 -19.09 -1.97 -25.84
N GLU A 97 -18.21 -1.04 -26.24
CA GLU A 97 -18.60 0.22 -26.87
C GLU A 97 -19.23 -0.05 -28.25
N ASP A 98 -18.59 -0.88 -29.08
CA ASP A 98 -19.12 -1.28 -30.39
C ASP A 98 -20.46 -2.02 -30.26
N GLU A 99 -20.61 -2.97 -29.30
CA GLU A 99 -21.90 -3.64 -29.06
C GLU A 99 -23.00 -2.67 -28.60
N SER A 100 -22.67 -1.66 -27.80
CA SER A 100 -23.66 -0.66 -27.38
C SER A 100 -24.05 0.31 -28.50
N GLU A 101 -23.11 0.66 -29.38
CA GLU A 101 -23.40 1.50 -30.56
C GLU A 101 -24.28 0.74 -31.57
N ASP A 102 -24.01 -0.54 -31.80
CA ASP A 102 -24.85 -1.40 -32.66
C ASP A 102 -26.27 -1.57 -32.08
N GLU A 103 -26.42 -1.72 -30.75
CA GLU A 103 -27.73 -1.80 -30.10
C GLU A 103 -28.52 -0.48 -30.20
N ASP A 104 -27.85 0.68 -30.04
CA ASP A 104 -28.48 1.99 -30.20
C ASP A 104 -28.90 2.25 -31.67
N GLU A 105 -28.10 1.83 -32.67
CA GLU A 105 -28.44 1.96 -34.10
C GLU A 105 -29.65 1.08 -34.49
N ASP A 106 -29.71 -0.17 -33.99
CA ASP A 106 -30.84 -1.07 -34.24
C ASP A 106 -32.15 -0.54 -33.62
N GLU A 107 -32.09 0.09 -32.43
CA GLU A 107 -33.26 0.73 -31.81
C GLU A 107 -33.74 1.95 -32.61
N GLU A 108 -32.83 2.79 -33.13
CA GLU A 108 -33.20 3.94 -33.99
C GLU A 108 -33.84 3.48 -35.32
N ASP A 109 -33.31 2.44 -35.96
CA ASP A 109 -33.85 1.88 -37.21
C ASP A 109 -35.23 1.22 -37.02
N GLU A 110 -35.51 0.64 -35.85
CA GLU A 110 -36.84 0.11 -35.51
C GLU A 110 -37.85 1.24 -35.26
N GLU A 111 -37.46 2.31 -34.57
CA GLU A 111 -38.32 3.49 -34.34
C GLU A 111 -38.69 4.21 -35.66
N GLU A 112 -37.74 4.37 -36.60
CA GLU A 112 -38.03 4.99 -37.91
C GLU A 112 -39.00 4.14 -38.76
N GLN A 113 -38.91 2.81 -38.68
CA GLN A 113 -39.83 1.91 -39.39
C GLN A 113 -41.25 1.94 -38.81
N GLU A 114 -41.40 2.02 -37.48
CA GLU A 114 -42.71 2.17 -36.85
C GLU A 114 -43.36 3.52 -37.20
N ASP A 115 -42.58 4.61 -37.23
CA ASP A 115 -43.05 5.95 -37.59
C ASP A 115 -43.49 6.07 -39.07
N ASP A 116 -42.79 5.38 -39.99
CA ASP A 116 -43.18 5.32 -41.41
C ASP A 116 -44.45 4.45 -41.61
N GLU A 117 -44.57 3.33 -40.88
CA GLU A 117 -45.78 2.49 -40.92
C GLU A 117 -47.01 3.19 -40.30
N GLU A 118 -46.84 4.02 -39.26
CA GLU A 118 -47.94 4.83 -38.71
C GLU A 118 -48.39 5.93 -39.69
N GLN A 119 -47.45 6.59 -40.39
CA GLN A 119 -47.78 7.61 -41.39
C GLN A 119 -48.53 7.05 -42.60
N ASP A 120 -48.16 5.85 -43.07
CA ASP A 120 -48.84 5.19 -44.20
C ASP A 120 -50.26 4.71 -43.84
N ASN A 121 -50.53 4.42 -42.56
CA ASN A 121 -51.85 3.98 -42.08
C ASN A 121 -52.84 5.13 -41.82
N ASP A 122 -52.35 6.36 -41.66
CA ASP A 122 -53.18 7.56 -41.45
C ASP A 122 -53.61 8.26 -42.76
N GLU A 123 -53.11 7.83 -43.93
CA GLU A 123 -53.42 8.42 -45.25
C GLU A 123 -54.58 7.74 -46.05
N ASP A 124 -55.23 6.68 -45.53
CA ASP A 124 -56.35 5.94 -46.20
C ASP A 124 -57.72 6.07 -45.46
#